data_AF-A0A358A3I5-F1
#
_entry.id   AF-A0A358A3I5-F1
#
_cell.length_a   1.000
_cell.length_b   1.000
_cell.length_c   1.000
_cell.angle_alpha   90.00
_cell.angle_beta   90.00
_cell.angle_gamma   90.00
#
_symmetry.space_group_name_H-M   'P 1'
#
loop_
_entity.id
_entity.type
_entity.pdbx_description
1 polymer ?
#
loop_
_entity_poly.entity_id
_entity_poly.type
_entity_poly.pdbx_seq_one_letter_code
_entity_poly.pdbx_strand_id
1 'polypeptide(L)'
;GIAQLHQLRGRVGRGQHASRCFLVGDPSTADGEARLEALVASTDGFELAEVDLDLRGEGTIMGERQKGRNDLKLASLRRDKEWVAAARQVAIEIIDADEELDRHPGLADELELLLGDDDADYLMKD
;
A
#
# COMPACT_ATOMS: atom_id res chain seq x y z
N GLY A 1 -3.41 -12.12 9.01
CA GLY A 1 -3.40 -11.53 7.66
C GLY A 1 -2.36 -12.20 6.79
N ILE A 2 -2.41 -12.00 5.47
CA ILE A 2 -1.50 -12.67 4.50
C ILE A 2 -0.02 -12.48 4.87
N ALA A 3 0.38 -11.27 5.27
CA ALA A 3 1.78 -10.95 5.59
C ALA A 3 2.33 -11.80 6.74
N GLN A 4 1.51 -12.06 7.77
CA GLN A 4 1.91 -12.90 8.90
C GLN A 4 2.09 -14.37 8.47
N LEU A 5 1.21 -14.87 7.61
CA LEU A 5 1.31 -16.22 7.06
C LEU A 5 2.56 -16.38 6.18
N HIS A 6 2.88 -15.36 5.38
CA HIS A 6 4.09 -15.29 4.56
C HIS A 6 5.36 -15.37 5.42
N GLN A 7 5.42 -14.58 6.50
CA GLN A 7 6.53 -14.59 7.44
C GLN A 7 6.70 -15.96 8.12
N LEU A 8 5.60 -16.61 8.52
CA LEU A 8 5.64 -17.96 9.11
C LEU A 8 6.16 -18.98 8.11
N ARG A 9 5.69 -18.94 6.85
CA ARG A 9 6.18 -19.81 5.77
C ARG A 9 7.68 -19.63 5.54
N GLY A 10 8.20 -18.40 5.59
CA GLY A 10 9.63 -18.08 5.44
C GLY A 10 10.54 -18.60 6.57
N ARG A 11 9.98 -19.17 7.63
CA ARG A 11 10.73 -19.90 8.66
C ARG A 11 10.97 -21.37 8.29
N VAL A 12 10.30 -21.90 7.28
CA VAL A 12 10.43 -23.27 6.77
C VAL A 12 11.37 -23.28 5.56
N GLY A 13 12.10 -24.38 5.32
CA GLY A 13 12.92 -24.52 4.10
C GLY A 13 14.33 -23.92 4.16
N ARG A 14 14.88 -23.64 5.35
CA ARG A 14 16.24 -23.09 5.52
C ARG A 14 17.36 -24.14 5.58
N GLY A 15 17.01 -25.42 5.47
CA GLY A 15 17.94 -26.53 5.46
C GLY A 15 18.27 -26.99 4.05
N GLN A 16 19.22 -27.93 3.96
CA GLN A 16 19.62 -28.57 2.70
C GLN A 16 18.57 -29.50 2.07
N HIS A 17 17.47 -29.78 2.78
CA HIS A 17 16.39 -30.66 2.32
C HIS A 17 15.15 -29.87 1.93
N ALA A 18 14.49 -30.31 0.85
CA ALA A 18 13.22 -29.76 0.42
C ALA A 18 12.19 -29.86 1.56
N SER A 19 11.55 -28.73 1.86
CA SER A 19 10.54 -28.63 2.92
C SER A 19 9.16 -28.41 2.31
N ARG A 20 8.12 -28.78 3.07
CA ARG A 20 6.72 -28.54 2.70
C ARG A 20 6.05 -27.75 3.81
N CYS A 21 5.29 -26.73 3.44
CA CYS A 21 4.45 -25.97 4.37
C CYS A 21 2.99 -26.35 4.08
N PHE A 22 2.32 -26.91 5.08
CA PHE A 22 0.90 -27.23 5.00
C PHE A 22 0.12 -26.13 5.72
N LEU A 23 -0.86 -25.56 5.04
CA LEU A 23 -1.79 -24.59 5.60
C LEU A 23 -3.08 -25.35 5.93
N VAL A 24 -3.41 -25.42 7.21
CA VAL A 24 -4.64 -26.06 7.69
C VAL A 24 -5.43 -25.00 8.45
N GLY A 25 -6.62 -24.71 7.96
CA GLY A 25 -7.53 -23.75 8.56
C GLY A 25 -8.95 -24.02 8.09
N ASP A 26 -9.90 -23.49 8.85
CA ASP A 26 -11.31 -23.46 8.50
C ASP A 26 -11.69 -21.99 8.26
N PRO A 27 -11.38 -21.44 7.07
CA PRO A 27 -11.69 -20.05 6.78
C PRO A 27 -13.21 -19.87 6.77
N SER A 28 -13.72 -19.12 7.74
CA SER A 28 -15.16 -18.86 7.89
C SER A 28 -15.68 -17.72 6.98
N THR A 29 -14.79 -17.11 6.18
CA THR A 29 -15.11 -16.00 5.28
C THR A 29 -14.45 -16.17 3.91
N ALA A 30 -15.08 -15.62 2.87
CA ALA A 30 -14.54 -15.64 1.51
C ALA A 30 -13.14 -14.97 1.44
N ASP A 31 -12.93 -13.86 2.15
CA ASP A 31 -11.60 -13.23 2.22
C ASP A 31 -10.57 -14.10 2.95
N GLY A 32 -11.01 -14.93 3.90
CA GLY A 32 -10.14 -15.89 4.58
C GLY A 32 -9.66 -16.97 3.62
N GLU A 33 -10.56 -17.49 2.79
CA GLU A 33 -10.29 -18.47 1.76
C GLU A 33 -9.35 -17.90 0.68
N ALA A 34 -9.69 -16.73 0.11
CA ALA A 34 -8.86 -16.05 -0.88
C ALA A 34 -7.44 -15.75 -0.37
N ARG A 35 -7.28 -15.44 0.94
CA ARG A 35 -5.96 -15.24 1.54
C ARG A 35 -5.11 -16.51 1.55
N LEU A 36 -5.73 -17.66 1.83
CA LEU A 36 -5.03 -18.95 1.82
C LEU A 36 -4.67 -19.36 0.39
N GLU A 37 -5.59 -19.18 -0.56
CA GLU A 37 -5.36 -19.46 -1.97
C GLU A 37 -4.18 -18.65 -2.53
N ALA A 38 -4.14 -17.35 -2.25
CA ALA A 38 -3.04 -16.49 -2.67
C ALA A 38 -1.69 -16.96 -2.10
N LEU A 39 -1.66 -17.38 -0.83
CA LEU A 39 -0.44 -17.87 -0.19
C LEU A 39 0.08 -19.19 -0.79
N VAL A 40 -0.82 -19.99 -1.38
CA VAL A 40 -0.49 -21.21 -2.13
C VAL A 40 -0.04 -20.87 -3.54
N ALA A 41 -0.69 -19.91 -4.19
CA ALA A 41 -0.43 -19.50 -5.56
C ALA A 41 0.94 -18.83 -5.73
N SER A 42 1.37 -18.01 -4.76
CA SER A 42 2.61 -17.25 -4.87
C SER A 42 3.48 -17.28 -3.62
N THR A 43 4.80 -17.19 -3.86
CA THR A 43 5.79 -16.99 -2.81
C THR A 43 6.30 -15.55 -2.69
N ASP A 44 5.99 -14.72 -3.69
CA ASP A 44 6.45 -13.33 -3.75
C ASP A 44 5.69 -12.48 -2.71
N GLY A 45 6.45 -11.76 -1.88
CA GLY A 45 5.88 -10.90 -0.86
C GLY A 45 5.14 -9.69 -1.44
N PHE A 46 5.53 -9.20 -2.61
CA PHE A 46 4.89 -8.06 -3.27
C PHE A 46 3.53 -8.43 -3.84
N GLU A 47 3.45 -9.54 -4.58
CA GLU A 47 2.18 -10.04 -5.13
C GLU A 47 1.18 -10.34 -4.01
N LEU A 48 1.64 -10.94 -2.91
CA LEU A 48 0.80 -11.18 -1.74
C LEU A 48 0.34 -9.89 -1.06
N ALA A 49 1.16 -8.84 -1.03
CA ALA A 49 0.77 -7.53 -0.53
C ALA A 49 -0.30 -6.88 -1.43
N GLU A 50 -0.20 -7.02 -2.76
CA GLU A 50 -1.22 -6.56 -3.70
C GLU A 50 -2.56 -7.29 -3.47
N VAL A 51 -2.54 -8.62 -3.28
CA VAL A 51 -3.76 -9.38 -2.97
C VAL A 51 -4.35 -9.00 -1.60
N ASP A 52 -3.54 -8.81 -0.55
CA ASP A 52 -4.05 -8.39 0.77
C ASP A 52 -4.66 -6.99 0.71
N LEU A 53 -4.14 -6.10 -0.14
CA LEU A 53 -4.72 -4.78 -0.42
C LEU A 53 -6.06 -4.91 -1.16
N ASP A 54 -6.13 -5.73 -2.21
CA ASP A 54 -7.36 -6.00 -2.95
C ASP A 54 -8.46 -6.55 -2.04
N LEU A 55 -8.12 -7.48 -1.14
CA LEU A 55 -9.07 -8.10 -0.20
C LEU A 55 -9.52 -7.16 0.93
N ARG A 56 -8.72 -6.15 1.30
CA ARG A 56 -9.13 -5.12 2.27
C ARG A 56 -9.96 -4.01 1.62
N GLY A 57 -9.81 -3.82 0.31
CA GLY A 57 -10.37 -2.71 -0.44
C GLY A 57 -9.57 -1.41 -0.25
N GLU A 58 -9.59 -0.55 -1.27
CA GLU A 58 -8.89 0.75 -1.30
C GLU A 58 -9.27 1.66 -0.11
N GLY A 59 -10.43 1.45 0.50
CA GLY A 59 -10.95 2.25 1.60
C GLY A 59 -10.25 2.08 2.96
N THR A 60 -9.48 1.01 3.19
CA THR A 60 -8.82 0.79 4.50
C THR A 60 -7.43 1.43 4.59
N ILE A 61 -6.70 1.60 3.49
CA ILE A 61 -5.43 2.37 3.50
C ILE A 61 -5.69 3.85 3.84
N MET A 62 -6.86 4.37 3.44
CA MET A 62 -7.30 5.75 3.67
C MET A 62 -8.23 5.88 4.90
N GLY A 63 -8.40 4.79 5.66
CA GLY A 63 -9.60 4.55 6.46
C GLY A 63 -9.44 4.62 7.97
N GLU A 64 -9.08 5.79 8.50
CA GLU A 64 -9.56 6.26 9.83
C GLU A 64 -9.88 7.77 9.87
N ARG A 65 -9.50 8.58 8.87
CA ARG A 65 -9.68 10.06 8.90
C ARG A 65 -10.45 10.71 7.75
N GLN A 66 -11.09 9.98 6.83
CA GLN A 66 -11.96 10.61 5.83
C GLN A 66 -13.33 11.07 6.38
N LYS A 67 -13.31 11.96 7.38
CA LYS A 67 -14.40 12.92 7.59
C LYS A 67 -14.04 14.22 6.87
N GLY A 68 -14.40 14.30 5.59
CA GLY A 68 -14.74 15.60 5.01
C GLY A 68 -13.88 16.17 3.89
N ARG A 69 -13.41 15.38 2.93
CA ARG A 69 -13.33 15.80 1.51
C ARG A 69 -12.94 14.61 0.65
N ASN A 70 -13.90 14.16 -0.14
CA ASN A 70 -13.80 12.97 -0.97
C ASN A 70 -13.58 13.42 -2.41
N ASP A 71 -12.32 13.58 -2.83
CA ASP A 71 -11.97 13.82 -4.25
C ASP A 71 -10.94 12.84 -4.82
N LEU A 72 -10.38 11.91 -4.03
CA LEU A 72 -9.61 10.78 -4.56
C LEU A 72 -10.49 9.72 -5.25
N LYS A 73 -11.79 9.96 -5.39
CA LYS A 73 -12.72 9.13 -6.17
C LYS A 73 -12.31 8.96 -7.64
N LEU A 74 -11.39 9.77 -8.17
CA LEU A 74 -10.97 9.71 -9.56
C LEU A 74 -9.80 8.75 -9.84
N ALA A 75 -8.90 8.51 -8.88
CA ALA A 75 -7.66 7.76 -9.11
C ALA A 75 -7.62 6.47 -8.28
N SER A 76 -7.65 5.33 -8.95
CA SER A 76 -7.40 4.03 -8.31
C SER A 76 -5.92 3.75 -8.41
N LEU A 77 -5.22 3.70 -7.27
CA LEU A 77 -3.78 3.37 -7.22
C LEU A 77 -3.47 2.04 -7.93
N ARG A 78 -4.47 1.16 -8.02
CA ARG A 78 -4.40 -0.13 -8.72
C ARG A 78 -4.53 0.01 -10.24
N ARG A 79 -5.58 0.67 -10.75
CA ARG A 79 -5.76 0.85 -12.20
C ARG A 79 -4.73 1.78 -12.80
N ASP A 80 -4.34 2.78 -12.03
CA ASP A 80 -3.58 3.92 -12.51
C ASP A 80 -2.11 3.81 -12.07
N LYS A 81 -1.61 2.59 -11.80
CA LYS A 81 -0.24 2.31 -11.31
C LYS A 81 0.85 3.00 -12.14
N GLU A 82 0.71 2.98 -13.46
CA GLU A 82 1.63 3.66 -14.37
C GLU A 82 1.59 5.18 -14.19
N TRP A 83 0.40 5.75 -14.00
CA TRP A 83 0.22 7.17 -13.74
C TRP A 83 0.71 7.58 -12.36
N VAL A 84 0.55 6.74 -11.34
CA VAL A 84 1.10 6.97 -10.01
C VAL A 84 2.62 6.99 -10.06
N ALA A 85 3.24 6.06 -10.78
CA ALA A 85 4.69 6.05 -10.96
C ALA A 85 5.19 7.28 -11.72
N ALA A 86 4.51 7.67 -12.80
CA ALA A 86 4.83 8.88 -13.56
C ALA A 86 4.65 10.16 -12.73
N ALA A 87 3.55 10.27 -11.99
CA ALA A 87 3.30 11.41 -11.10
C ALA A 87 4.36 11.53 -10.01
N ARG A 88 4.79 10.40 -9.42
CA ARG A 88 5.88 10.38 -8.44
C ARG A 88 7.19 10.87 -9.06
N GLN A 89 7.50 10.45 -10.27
CA GLN A 89 8.72 10.88 -10.97
C GLN A 89 8.71 12.40 -11.21
N VAL A 90 7.59 12.94 -11.68
CA VAL A 90 7.41 14.39 -11.88
C VAL A 90 7.51 15.15 -10.57
N ALA A 91 6.90 14.63 -9.49
CA ALA A 91 6.98 15.26 -8.17
C ALA A 91 8.43 15.36 -7.67
N ILE A 92 9.23 14.30 -7.85
CA ILE A 92 10.67 14.32 -7.51
C ILE A 92 11.41 15.36 -8.34
N GLU A 93 11.18 15.42 -9.65
CA GLU A 93 11.83 16.39 -10.54
C GLU A 93 11.49 17.85 -10.17
N ILE A 94 10.25 18.10 -9.73
CA ILE A 94 9.83 19.42 -9.26
C ILE A 94 10.59 19.79 -7.99
N ILE A 95 10.58 18.90 -6.98
CA ILE A 95 11.23 19.16 -5.69
C ILE A 95 12.76 19.28 -5.83
N ASP A 96 13.40 18.43 -6.62
CA ASP A 96 14.85 18.50 -6.87
C ASP A 96 15.26 19.83 -7.53
N ALA A 97 14.36 20.44 -8.32
CA ALA A 97 14.61 21.69 -9.03
C ALA A 97 14.14 22.95 -8.28
N ASP A 98 13.25 22.80 -7.31
CA ASP A 98 12.52 23.85 -6.61
C ASP A 98 11.88 23.31 -5.31
N GLU A 99 12.72 23.13 -4.29
CA GLU A 99 12.34 22.50 -3.01
C GLU A 99 11.23 23.27 -2.28
N GLU A 100 11.27 24.60 -2.32
CA GLU A 100 10.28 25.49 -1.70
C GLU A 100 9.05 25.73 -2.60
N LEU A 101 9.01 25.13 -3.80
CA LEU A 101 7.94 25.31 -4.78
C LEU A 101 7.69 26.77 -5.18
N ASP A 102 8.71 27.62 -5.16
CA ASP A 102 8.63 29.06 -5.50
C ASP A 102 8.08 29.29 -6.92
N ARG A 103 8.38 28.39 -7.86
CA ARG A 103 7.91 28.41 -9.25
C ARG A 103 6.51 27.80 -9.41
N HIS A 104 6.01 27.13 -8.38
CA HIS A 104 4.73 26.41 -8.36
C HIS A 104 3.89 26.80 -7.13
N PRO A 105 3.57 28.08 -6.91
CA PRO A 105 2.87 28.54 -5.71
C PRO A 105 1.49 27.89 -5.52
N GLY A 106 0.74 27.66 -6.62
CA GLY A 106 -0.55 26.98 -6.52
C GLY A 106 -0.46 25.50 -6.12
N LEU A 107 0.70 24.85 -6.31
CA LEU A 107 0.95 23.50 -5.82
C LEU A 107 1.30 23.53 -4.32
N ALA A 108 2.06 24.55 -3.88
CA ALA A 108 2.36 24.77 -2.47
C ALA A 108 1.07 25.03 -1.66
N ASP A 109 0.19 25.91 -2.16
CA ASP A 109 -1.11 26.21 -1.54
C ASP A 109 -1.97 24.95 -1.39
N GLU A 110 -2.01 24.09 -2.41
CA GLU A 110 -2.79 22.85 -2.38
C GLU A 110 -2.19 21.83 -1.41
N LEU A 111 -0.86 21.73 -1.31
CA LEU A 111 -0.19 20.88 -0.32
C LEU A 111 -0.48 21.32 1.11
N GLU A 112 -0.46 22.63 1.38
CA GLU A 112 -0.80 23.19 2.70
C GLU A 112 -2.26 22.87 3.07
N LEU A 113 -3.18 23.00 2.12
CA LEU A 113 -4.59 22.64 2.29
C LEU A 113 -4.81 21.14 2.52
N LEU A 114 -3.99 20.29 1.89
CA LEU A 114 -4.16 18.83 1.91
C LEU A 114 -3.49 18.17 3.12
N LEU A 115 -2.37 18.71 3.60
CA LEU A 115 -1.62 18.16 4.74
C LEU A 115 -2.05 18.79 6.07
N GLY A 116 -2.57 20.01 6.10
CA GLY A 116 -2.99 20.68 7.34
C GLY A 116 -1.92 20.68 8.45
N ASP A 117 -2.27 21.20 9.63
CA ASP A 117 -1.33 21.28 10.76
C ASP A 117 -1.09 19.91 11.43
N ASP A 118 -2.00 18.94 11.28
CA ASP A 118 -1.94 17.65 11.98
C ASP A 118 -1.14 16.55 11.23
N ASP A 119 -0.95 16.63 9.90
CA ASP A 119 -0.28 15.57 9.14
C ASP A 119 1.25 15.77 9.01
N ALA A 120 1.75 16.99 9.21
CA ALA A 120 3.19 17.28 9.22
C ALA A 120 3.93 16.50 10.31
N ASP A 121 3.32 16.38 11.50
CA ASP A 121 3.83 15.62 12.64
C ASP A 121 3.84 14.09 12.38
N TYR A 122 3.01 13.59 11.47
CA TYR A 122 2.96 12.17 11.12
C TYR A 122 4.00 11.80 10.05
N LEU A 123 4.24 12.68 9.07
CA LEU A 123 5.27 12.49 8.04
C LEU A 123 6.70 12.65 8.56
N MET A 124 6.88 13.45 9.61
CA MET A 124 8.16 13.65 10.31
C MET A 124 8.44 12.60 11.40
N LYS A 125 7.59 11.59 11.56
CA LYS A 125 7.74 10.58 12.60
C LYS A 125 8.66 9.46 12.11
N ASP A 126 9.92 9.52 12.55
CA ASP A 126 10.94 8.46 12.40
C ASP A 126 10.48 7.07 12.91
#